data_AF-A0A9E3SRT7-F1
#
_entry.id   AF-A0A9E3SRT7-F1
#
_cell.length_a   1.000
_cell.length_b   1.000
_cell.length_c   1.000
_cell.angle_alpha   90.00
_cell.angle_beta   90.00
_cell.angle_gamma   90.00
#
_symmetry.space_group_name_H-M   'P 1'
#
loop_
_entity.id
_entity.type
_entity.pdbx_description
1 polymer ?
#
loop_
_entity_poly.entity_id
_entity_poly.type
_entity_poly.pdbx_seq_one_letter_code
_entity_poly.pdbx_strand_id
1 'polypeptide(L)'
;MSQAMLKAARELIVNNHFDAARAVLETMPTSPTAKKWLAKLDEIAPLEDPASQWEYLEVFVRASERMPVGAAAVIEGGPATTVDHYYSRLLNDYGTDGWELLSEELQGGDFYRLLFKRPKRK
;
A
#
# COMPACT_ATOMS: atom_id res chain seq x y z
N MET A 1 32.03 -11.84 -23.01
CA MET A 1 31.08 -12.20 -21.94
C MET A 1 29.64 -11.73 -22.20
N SER A 2 29.39 -10.65 -22.95
CA SER A 2 28.05 -10.09 -23.20
C SER A 2 27.05 -11.01 -23.95
N GLN A 3 27.52 -11.86 -24.87
CA GLN A 3 26.62 -12.74 -25.63
C GLN A 3 25.95 -13.84 -24.79
N ALA A 4 26.65 -14.41 -23.80
CA ALA A 4 26.10 -15.45 -22.94
C ALA A 4 24.97 -14.90 -22.05
N MET A 5 25.17 -13.70 -21.50
CA MET A 5 24.17 -13.00 -20.70
C MET A 5 22.95 -12.56 -21.53
N LEU A 6 23.16 -12.11 -22.78
CA LEU A 6 22.04 -11.82 -23.69
C LEU A 6 21.24 -13.08 -24.05
N LYS A 7 21.89 -14.23 -24.20
CA LYS A 7 21.19 -15.51 -24.43
C LYS A 7 20.36 -15.91 -23.20
N ALA A 8 20.94 -15.81 -22.00
CA ALA A 8 20.25 -16.08 -20.75
C ALA A 8 19.04 -15.15 -20.56
N ALA A 9 19.20 -13.84 -20.80
CA ALA A 9 18.11 -12.89 -20.76
C ALA A 9 16.99 -13.26 -21.75
N ARG A 10 17.33 -13.67 -22.98
CA ARG A 10 16.33 -14.09 -23.97
C ARG A 10 15.54 -15.31 -23.51
N GLU A 11 16.20 -16.31 -22.93
CA GLU A 11 15.54 -17.50 -22.39
C GLU A 11 14.58 -17.13 -21.24
N LEU A 12 14.97 -16.19 -20.37
CA LEU A 12 14.09 -15.69 -19.31
C LEU A 12 12.87 -14.95 -19.87
N ILE A 13 13.02 -14.15 -20.92
CA ILE A 13 11.90 -13.47 -21.60
C ILE A 13 10.93 -14.48 -22.23
N VAL A 14 11.45 -15.53 -22.88
CA VAL A 14 10.62 -16.58 -23.50
C VAL A 14 9.83 -17.37 -22.44
N ASN A 15 10.40 -17.56 -21.26
CA ASN A 15 9.75 -18.24 -20.14
C ASN A 15 8.87 -17.30 -19.27
N ASN A 16 8.55 -16.09 -19.75
CA ASN A 16 7.78 -15.06 -19.03
C ASN A 16 8.38 -14.62 -17.68
N HIS A 17 9.67 -14.85 -17.44
CA HIS A 17 10.38 -14.38 -16.26
C HIS A 17 10.97 -12.98 -16.49
N PHE A 18 10.09 -12.00 -16.67
CA PHE A 18 10.47 -10.63 -17.05
C PHE A 18 11.34 -9.92 -16.01
N ASP A 19 11.08 -10.14 -14.72
CA ASP A 19 11.89 -9.53 -13.64
C ASP A 19 13.32 -10.08 -13.59
N ALA A 20 13.46 -11.40 -13.75
CA ALA A 20 14.76 -12.04 -13.83
C ALA A 20 15.50 -11.61 -15.11
N ALA A 21 14.79 -11.47 -16.24
CA ALA A 21 15.37 -10.96 -17.47
C ALA A 21 15.88 -9.52 -17.33
N ARG A 22 15.13 -8.64 -16.64
CA ARG A 22 15.59 -7.28 -16.31
C ARG A 22 16.87 -7.29 -15.51
N ALA A 23 16.92 -8.07 -14.43
CA ALA A 23 18.11 -8.16 -13.57
C ALA A 23 19.36 -8.57 -14.39
N VAL A 24 19.23 -9.51 -15.32
CA VAL A 24 20.34 -9.91 -16.20
C VAL A 24 20.71 -8.79 -17.18
N LEU A 25 19.74 -8.07 -17.76
CA LEU A 25 19.99 -6.98 -18.70
C LEU A 25 20.59 -5.72 -18.02
N GLU A 26 20.24 -5.45 -16.77
CA GLU A 26 20.77 -4.35 -15.97
C GLU A 26 22.26 -4.52 -15.62
N THR A 27 22.75 -5.76 -15.52
CA THR A 27 24.18 -6.02 -15.35
C THR A 27 25.03 -5.67 -16.58
N MET A 28 24.40 -5.31 -17.71
CA MET A 28 25.05 -4.95 -18.97
C MET A 28 24.68 -3.55 -19.50
N PRO A 29 24.93 -2.47 -18.74
CA PRO A 29 24.50 -1.11 -19.10
C PRO A 29 25.22 -0.57 -20.36
N THR A 30 26.34 -1.16 -20.74
CA THR A 30 27.14 -0.79 -21.92
C THR A 30 26.62 -1.41 -23.22
N SER A 31 25.72 -2.39 -23.19
CA SER A 31 25.19 -3.04 -24.38
C SER A 31 23.97 -2.28 -24.95
N PRO A 32 24.03 -1.77 -26.20
CA PRO A 32 22.88 -1.09 -26.81
C PRO A 32 21.68 -2.02 -27.02
N THR A 33 21.94 -3.31 -27.23
CA THR A 33 20.88 -4.32 -27.34
C THR A 33 20.16 -4.55 -26.03
N ALA A 34 20.90 -4.56 -24.90
CA ALA A 34 20.29 -4.73 -23.59
C ALA A 34 19.34 -3.56 -23.25
N LYS A 35 19.73 -2.33 -23.56
CA LYS A 35 18.87 -1.15 -23.41
C LYS A 35 17.58 -1.24 -24.22
N LYS A 36 17.67 -1.70 -25.49
CA LYS A 36 16.48 -1.89 -26.33
C LYS A 36 15.55 -2.97 -25.78
N TRP A 37 16.10 -4.02 -25.17
CA TRP A 37 15.31 -5.10 -24.59
C TRP A 37 14.67 -4.69 -23.27
N LEU A 38 15.38 -3.95 -22.42
CA LEU A 38 14.80 -3.33 -21.21
C LEU A 38 13.62 -2.42 -21.57
N ALA A 39 13.80 -1.53 -22.54
CA ALA A 39 12.70 -0.65 -22.99
C ALA A 39 11.47 -1.44 -23.48
N LYS A 40 11.68 -2.54 -24.21
CA LYS A 40 10.57 -3.42 -24.63
C LYS A 40 9.94 -4.18 -23.46
N LEU A 41 10.74 -4.58 -22.47
CA LEU A 41 10.22 -5.23 -21.26
C LEU A 41 9.35 -4.27 -20.46
N ASP A 42 9.74 -3.00 -20.37
CA ASP A 42 8.96 -1.96 -19.70
C ASP A 42 7.64 -1.64 -20.43
N GLU A 43 7.57 -1.84 -21.74
CA GLU A 43 6.35 -1.71 -22.53
C GLU A 43 5.41 -2.92 -22.38
N ILE A 44 5.95 -4.14 -22.40
CA ILE A 44 5.16 -5.39 -22.41
C ILE A 44 4.73 -5.80 -20.99
N ALA A 45 5.59 -5.58 -20.01
CA ALA A 45 5.39 -5.98 -18.63
C ALA A 45 5.90 -4.84 -17.73
N PRO A 46 5.25 -3.67 -17.72
CA PRO A 46 5.68 -2.54 -16.89
C PRO A 46 5.92 -3.02 -15.47
N LEU A 47 6.98 -2.53 -14.81
CA LEU A 47 7.19 -2.78 -13.39
C LEU A 47 5.88 -2.41 -12.69
N GLU A 48 5.16 -3.41 -12.18
CA GLU A 48 3.99 -3.14 -11.35
C GLU A 48 4.52 -2.37 -10.15
N ASP A 49 4.22 -1.07 -10.11
CA ASP A 49 4.54 -0.25 -8.97
C ASP A 49 3.94 -0.94 -7.75
N PRO A 50 4.72 -1.25 -6.69
CA PRO A 50 4.17 -1.85 -5.49
C PRO A 50 3.01 -1.03 -4.92
N ALA A 51 2.92 0.28 -5.21
CA ALA A 51 1.75 1.11 -4.90
C ALA A 51 0.46 0.65 -5.59
N SER A 52 0.55 0.04 -6.77
CA SER A 52 -0.60 -0.50 -7.52
C SER A 52 -1.27 -1.67 -6.80
N GLN A 53 -0.57 -2.37 -5.91
CA GLN A 53 -1.10 -3.51 -5.15
C GLN A 53 -1.93 -3.10 -3.94
N TRP A 54 -1.94 -1.82 -3.56
CA TRP A 54 -2.65 -1.31 -2.39
C TRP A 54 -3.83 -0.43 -2.81
N GLU A 55 -4.94 -0.57 -2.10
CA GLU A 55 -6.06 0.35 -2.12
C GLU A 55 -5.96 1.27 -0.91
N TYR A 56 -6.29 2.54 -1.10
CA TYR A 56 -6.31 3.54 -0.04
C TYR A 56 -7.71 4.10 0.10
N LEU A 57 -8.13 4.36 1.33
CA LEU A 57 -9.42 4.96 1.65
C LEU A 57 -9.21 6.10 2.63
N GLU A 58 -9.74 7.27 2.30
CA GLU A 58 -9.79 8.42 3.20
C GLU A 58 -11.19 8.56 3.79
N VAL A 59 -11.27 8.68 5.11
CA VAL A 59 -12.53 8.83 5.86
C VAL A 59 -12.40 10.04 6.77
N PHE A 60 -13.42 10.89 6.78
CA PHE A 60 -13.49 12.06 7.65
C PHE A 60 -14.49 11.80 8.77
N VAL A 61 -14.04 11.86 10.03
CA VAL A 61 -14.88 11.65 11.21
C VAL A 61 -14.91 12.94 12.03
N ARG A 62 -16.09 13.34 12.52
CA ARG A 62 -16.20 14.60 13.28
C ARG A 62 -15.52 14.47 14.63
N ALA A 63 -14.76 15.49 15.06
CA ALA A 63 -14.03 15.46 16.33
C ALA A 63 -14.94 15.28 17.56
N SER A 64 -16.18 15.78 17.49
CA SER A 64 -17.20 15.56 18.52
C SER A 64 -17.61 14.09 18.69
N GLU A 65 -17.43 13.26 17.66
CA GLU A 65 -17.76 11.83 17.68
C GLU A 65 -16.65 10.97 18.29
N ARG A 66 -15.46 11.57 18.49
CA ARG A 66 -14.32 10.97 19.19
C ARG A 66 -14.35 11.23 20.70
N MET A 67 -15.10 12.23 21.15
CA MET A 67 -15.12 12.63 22.56
C MET A 67 -15.72 11.50 23.43
N PRO A 68 -14.96 10.93 24.39
CA PRO A 68 -15.59 10.17 25.45
C PRO A 68 -16.48 11.13 26.24
N VAL A 69 -17.77 10.83 26.33
CA VAL A 69 -18.66 11.48 27.30
C VAL A 69 -18.21 11.01 28.68
N GLY A 70 -17.13 11.60 29.20
CA GLY A 70 -16.55 11.20 30.49
C GLY A 70 -15.06 10.92 30.46
N ALA A 71 -14.23 11.86 30.00
CA ALA A 71 -12.82 11.88 30.40
C ALA A 71 -12.63 11.88 31.94
N ALA A 72 -13.67 12.27 32.69
CA ALA A 72 -13.74 12.14 34.14
C ALA A 72 -13.91 10.67 34.62
N ALA A 73 -14.60 9.81 33.86
CA ALA A 73 -14.91 8.44 34.29
C ALA A 73 -13.71 7.47 34.20
N VAL A 74 -12.77 7.75 33.29
CA VAL A 74 -11.55 6.92 33.11
C VAL A 74 -10.56 7.13 34.27
N ILE A 75 -10.57 8.30 34.93
CA ILE A 75 -9.67 8.62 36.03
C ILE A 75 -10.13 7.99 37.36
N GLU A 76 -11.43 7.70 37.51
CA GLU A 76 -12.01 7.19 38.77
C GLU A 76 -12.13 5.66 38.86
N GLY A 77 -11.59 4.89 37.91
CA GLY A 77 -11.63 3.42 37.97
C GLY A 77 -13.04 2.83 37.90
N GLY A 78 -14.01 3.59 37.38
CA GLY A 78 -15.34 3.08 37.04
C GLY A 78 -15.25 2.12 35.85
N PRO A 79 -16.22 1.20 35.69
CA PRO A 79 -16.27 0.35 34.51
C PRO A 79 -16.34 1.26 33.28
N ALA A 80 -15.32 1.17 32.43
CA ALA A 80 -15.35 1.74 31.09
C ALA A 80 -16.47 1.01 30.35
N THR A 81 -17.70 1.49 30.49
CA THR A 81 -18.74 1.18 29.52
C THR A 81 -18.16 1.68 28.21
N THR A 82 -17.77 0.77 27.33
CA THR A 82 -17.53 1.06 25.91
C THR A 82 -18.83 1.64 25.39
N VAL A 83 -19.02 2.93 25.62
CA VAL A 83 -20.02 3.72 24.92
C VAL A 83 -19.70 3.46 23.46
N ASP A 84 -20.71 3.00 22.75
CA ASP A 84 -20.63 2.51 21.39
C ASP A 84 -20.30 3.70 20.46
N HIS A 85 -19.07 4.19 20.54
CA HIS A 85 -18.61 5.40 19.87
C HIS A 85 -18.51 5.10 18.38
N TYR A 86 -19.16 5.94 17.58
CA TYR A 86 -19.15 5.83 16.12
C TYR A 86 -17.74 5.63 15.55
N TYR A 87 -16.76 6.38 16.09
CA TYR A 87 -15.35 6.22 15.73
C TYR A 87 -14.78 4.83 16.01
N SER A 88 -15.06 4.24 17.18
CA SER A 88 -14.56 2.91 17.55
C SER A 88 -15.22 1.80 16.72
N ARG A 89 -16.52 1.91 16.45
CA ARG A 89 -17.23 1.01 15.52
C ARG A 89 -16.63 1.08 14.13
N LEU A 90 -16.44 2.30 13.62
CA LEU A 90 -15.88 2.53 12.30
C LEU A 90 -14.49 1.90 12.14
N LEU A 91 -13.60 2.07 13.13
CA LEU A 91 -12.29 1.42 13.10
C LEU A 91 -12.39 -0.12 13.15
N ASN A 92 -13.29 -0.66 13.97
CA ASN A 92 -13.49 -2.11 14.06
C ASN A 92 -14.04 -2.69 12.75
N ASP A 93 -15.05 -2.04 12.15
CA ASP A 93 -15.67 -2.47 10.89
C ASP A 93 -14.63 -2.48 9.76
N TYR A 94 -13.86 -1.39 9.61
CA TYR A 94 -12.79 -1.32 8.62
C TYR A 94 -11.68 -2.34 8.90
N GLY A 95 -11.31 -2.56 10.17
CA GLY A 95 -10.37 -3.60 10.57
C GLY A 95 -10.86 -5.01 10.20
N THR A 96 -12.15 -5.32 10.40
CA THR A 96 -12.74 -6.61 10.00
C THR A 96 -12.75 -6.81 8.48
N ASP A 97 -12.87 -5.72 7.73
CA ASP A 97 -12.79 -5.73 6.26
C ASP A 97 -11.35 -5.78 5.72
N GLY A 98 -10.35 -5.81 6.61
CA GLY A 98 -8.93 -5.90 6.27
C GLY A 98 -8.28 -4.56 5.92
N TRP A 99 -8.90 -3.45 6.30
CA TRP A 99 -8.29 -2.12 6.19
C TRP A 99 -7.41 -1.84 7.41
N GLU A 100 -6.20 -1.36 7.15
CA GLU A 100 -5.23 -0.94 8.15
C GLU A 100 -5.18 0.60 8.20
N LEU A 101 -5.34 1.18 9.38
CA LEU A 101 -5.18 2.62 9.59
C LEU A 101 -3.70 3.01 9.47
N LEU A 102 -3.40 3.96 8.59
CA LEU A 102 -2.06 4.49 8.35
C LEU A 102 -1.81 5.82 9.04
N SER A 103 -2.77 6.73 8.96
CA SER A 103 -2.63 8.08 9.50
C SER A 103 -3.95 8.58 10.04
N GLU A 104 -3.86 9.36 11.11
CA GLU A 104 -4.95 10.13 11.68
C GLU A 104 -4.47 11.57 11.87
N GLU A 105 -5.15 12.53 11.24
CA GLU A 105 -4.82 13.95 11.32
C GLU A 105 -6.07 14.78 11.65
N LEU A 106 -5.99 15.65 12.66
CA LEU A 106 -7.05 16.62 12.94
C LEU A 106 -6.97 17.76 11.92
N GLN A 107 -8.00 17.87 11.08
CA GLN A 107 -8.18 18.95 10.12
C GLN A 107 -9.15 20.00 10.64
N GLY A 108 -8.67 21.23 10.75
CA GLY A 108 -9.51 22.40 11.07
C GLY A 108 -10.15 22.42 12.46
N GLY A 109 -9.78 21.49 13.34
CA GLY A 109 -10.36 21.37 14.70
C GLY A 109 -11.69 20.62 14.78
N ASP A 110 -12.36 20.40 13.64
CA ASP A 110 -13.71 19.83 13.58
C ASP A 110 -13.75 18.40 13.07
N PHE A 111 -12.74 17.93 12.33
CA PHE A 111 -12.71 16.60 11.72
C PHE A 111 -11.36 15.91 11.84
N TYR A 112 -11.36 14.61 12.08
CA TYR A 112 -10.21 13.74 11.89
C TYR A 112 -10.24 13.14 10.48
N ARG A 113 -9.18 13.34 9.72
CA ARG A 113 -8.90 12.61 8.49
C ARG A 113 -8.20 11.31 8.85
N LEU A 114 -8.84 10.19 8.56
CA LEU A 114 -8.31 8.85 8.70
C LEU A 114 -7.91 8.33 7.32
N LEU A 115 -6.66 7.90 7.17
CA LEU A 115 -6.17 7.26 5.97
C LEU A 115 -6.01 5.77 6.24
N PHE A 116 -6.69 4.93 5.46
CA PHE A 116 -6.58 3.48 5.51
C PHE A 116 -5.88 2.93 4.27
N LYS A 117 -5.26 1.76 4.40
CA LYS A 117 -4.79 0.94 3.28
C LYS A 117 -5.28 -0.49 3.38
N ARG A 118 -5.40 -1.18 2.25
CA ARG A 118 -5.53 -2.65 2.20
C ARG A 118 -4.93 -3.21 0.91
N PRO A 119 -4.53 -4.49 0.85
CA PRO A 119 -4.12 -5.09 -0.41
C PRO A 119 -5.32 -5.21 -1.37
N LYS A 120 -5.13 -4.92 -2.66
CA LYS A 120 -6.14 -5.15 -3.70
C LYS A 120 -6.55 -6.61 -3.70
N ARG A 121 -7.86 -6.87 -3.59
CA ARG A 121 -8.41 -8.21 -3.81
C ARG A 121 -8.29 -8.51 -5.31
N LYS A 122 -7.56 -9.58 -5.65
CA LYS A 122 -7.42 -10.08 -7.02
C LYS A 122 -8.75 -10.56 -7.58
#